data_AF-A0A9Q6Z2G4-F1
#
_entry.id   AF-A0A9Q6Z2G4-F1
#
_cell.length_a   1.000
_cell.length_b   1.000
_cell.length_c   1.000
_cell.angle_alpha   90.00
_cell.angle_beta   90.00
_cell.angle_gamma   90.00
#
_symmetry.space_group_name_H-M   'P 1'
#
loop_
_entity.id
_entity.type
_entity.pdbx_description
1 polymer ?
#
loop_
_entity_poly.entity_id
_entity_poly.type
_entity_poly.pdbx_seq_one_letter_code
_entity_poly.pdbx_strand_id
1 'polypeptide(L)'
;MKLAFIFRQAPHGSSISREGLDALLAATAFCNEDEIAVFFLEDGVFNLLNQQKPEIILQKDFIRTFKLLDLYEIEQRYICRQSCEKYQLTCQDFIISCQKIDRTLLLQKLNQAEKILTF
;
A
#
# COMPACT_ATOMS: atom_id res chain seq x y z
N MET A 1 -6.34 -12.27 8.74
CA MET A 1 -5.20 -11.33 8.84
C MET A 1 -5.14 -10.81 10.27
N LYS A 2 -3.96 -10.60 10.85
CA LYS A 2 -3.81 -9.91 12.14
C LYS A 2 -3.66 -8.41 11.97
N LEU A 3 -2.79 -8.00 11.04
CA LEU A 3 -2.46 -6.59 10.81
C LEU A 3 -2.95 -6.14 9.43
N ALA A 4 -3.69 -5.04 9.41
CA ALA A 4 -4.02 -4.33 8.19
C ALA A 4 -3.29 -2.99 8.15
N PHE A 5 -2.49 -2.77 7.11
CA PHE A 5 -1.84 -1.49 6.83
C PHE A 5 -2.60 -0.75 5.75
N ILE A 6 -3.07 0.45 6.06
CA ILE A 6 -3.89 1.27 5.19
C ILE A 6 -3.07 2.50 4.78
N PHE A 7 -2.73 2.61 3.50
CA PHE A 7 -2.15 3.81 2.90
C PHE A 7 -3.27 4.66 2.28
N ARG A 8 -3.44 5.89 2.78
CA ARG A 8 -4.43 6.89 2.36
C ARG A 8 -3.83 8.14 1.75
N GLN A 9 -2.54 8.41 2.00
CA GLN A 9 -1.86 9.63 1.55
C GLN A 9 -1.00 9.41 0.31
N ALA A 10 -0.96 10.42 -0.57
CA ALA A 10 -0.03 10.47 -1.68
C ALA A 10 1.43 10.42 -1.18
N PRO A 11 2.36 9.85 -1.96
CA PRO A 11 3.77 9.85 -1.60
C PRO A 11 4.38 11.25 -1.68
N HIS A 12 5.53 11.42 -1.03
CA HIS A 12 6.43 12.59 -1.10
C HIS A 12 5.93 13.91 -0.49
N GLY A 13 4.62 14.12 -0.37
CA GLY A 13 4.05 15.31 0.28
C GLY A 13 4.23 15.34 1.79
N SER A 14 4.34 14.16 2.41
CA SER A 14 4.68 13.95 3.81
C SER A 14 5.54 12.69 3.95
N SER A 15 6.13 12.45 5.12
CA SER A 15 6.88 11.21 5.39
C SER A 15 5.98 10.02 5.76
N ILE A 16 4.67 10.22 5.88
CA ILE A 16 3.75 9.23 6.47
C ILE A 16 3.71 7.93 5.66
N SER A 17 3.64 8.01 4.32
CA SER A 17 3.66 6.80 3.48
C SER A 17 5.00 6.05 3.55
N ARG A 18 6.11 6.76 3.71
CA ARG A 18 7.43 6.12 3.88
C ARG A 18 7.50 5.41 5.23
N GLU A 19 7.12 6.10 6.30
CA GLU A 19 7.12 5.55 7.65
C GLU A 19 6.14 4.38 7.80
N GLY A 20 5.00 4.43 7.13
CA GLY A 20 4.06 3.32 7.06
C GLY A 20 4.63 2.09 6.36
N LEU A 21 5.43 2.28 5.31
CA LEU A 21 6.13 1.18 4.65
C LEU A 21 7.24 0.61 5.55
N ASP A 22 7.99 1.47 6.25
CA ASP A 22 8.99 1.01 7.22
C ASP A 22 8.33 0.21 8.37
N ALA A 23 7.18 0.66 8.88
CA ALA A 23 6.41 -0.05 9.90
C ALA A 23 5.85 -1.39 9.39
N LEU A 24 5.36 -1.44 8.15
CA LEU A 24 4.92 -2.67 7.50
C LEU A 24 6.06 -3.69 7.43
N LEU A 25 7.23 -3.26 6.93
CA LEU A 25 8.39 -4.14 6.80
C LEU A 25 8.96 -4.55 8.16
N ALA A 26 8.85 -3.71 9.19
CA ALA A 26 9.22 -4.11 10.55
C ALA A 26 8.26 -5.18 11.10
N ALA A 27 6.96 -5.11 10.75
CA ALA A 27 5.97 -6.07 11.22
C ALA A 27 6.20 -7.49 10.67
N THR A 28 6.86 -7.66 9.53
CA THR A 28 7.20 -9.00 8.98
C THR A 28 8.17 -9.78 9.86
N ALA A 29 8.86 -9.11 10.79
CA ALA A 29 9.70 -9.79 11.78
C ALA A 29 8.89 -10.50 12.88
N PHE A 30 7.59 -10.20 13.00
CA PHE A 30 6.74 -10.66 14.11
C PHE A 30 5.42 -11.30 13.66
N CYS A 31 5.06 -11.17 12.38
CA CYS A 31 3.84 -11.72 11.79
C CYS A 31 4.22 -12.48 10.53
N ASN A 32 3.54 -13.60 10.29
CA ASN A 32 3.67 -14.32 9.04
C ASN A 32 3.06 -13.49 7.88
N GLU A 33 3.49 -13.78 6.66
CA GLU A 33 3.08 -13.09 5.44
C GLU A 33 1.56 -13.14 5.19
N ASP A 34 0.88 -14.22 5.59
CA ASP A 34 -0.57 -14.41 5.51
C ASP A 34 -1.35 -13.70 6.65
N GLU A 35 -0.64 -13.17 7.65
CA GLU A 35 -1.21 -12.39 8.73
C GLU A 35 -1.20 -10.88 8.43
N ILE A 36 -0.50 -10.44 7.39
CA ILE A 36 -0.39 -9.04 7.00
C ILE A 36 -1.20 -8.78 5.73
N ALA A 37 -1.99 -7.70 5.74
CA ALA A 37 -2.67 -7.20 4.56
C ALA A 37 -2.39 -5.71 4.34
N VAL A 38 -2.25 -5.32 3.08
CA VAL A 38 -1.92 -3.95 2.68
C VAL A 38 -3.01 -3.39 1.78
N PHE A 39 -3.49 -2.18 2.10
CA PHE A 39 -4.58 -1.52 1.40
C PHE A 39 -4.15 -0.14 0.92
N PHE A 40 -4.40 0.16 -0.35
CA PHE A 40 -4.19 1.47 -0.95
C PHE A 40 -5.53 2.07 -1.36
N LEU A 41 -5.89 3.21 -0.77
CA LEU A 41 -7.16 3.89 -1.00
C LEU A 41 -6.96 5.40 -1.00
N GLU A 42 -7.97 6.13 -1.49
CA GLU A 42 -7.91 7.59 -1.62
C GLU A 42 -6.67 8.02 -2.39
N ASP A 43 -5.84 8.91 -1.85
CA ASP A 43 -4.60 9.36 -2.48
C ASP A 43 -3.46 8.35 -2.28
N GLY A 44 -3.65 7.38 -1.39
CA GLY A 44 -2.73 6.27 -1.14
C GLY A 44 -2.46 5.43 -2.38
N VAL A 45 -3.36 5.41 -3.36
CA VAL A 45 -3.16 4.73 -4.65
C VAL A 45 -1.96 5.28 -5.42
N PHE A 46 -1.56 6.54 -5.19
CA PHE A 46 -0.39 7.13 -5.84
C PHE A 46 0.94 6.53 -5.38
N ASN A 47 0.97 5.86 -4.21
CA ASN A 47 2.15 5.11 -3.77
C ASN A 47 2.50 3.94 -4.70
N LEU A 48 1.55 3.49 -5.51
CA LEU A 48 1.75 2.37 -6.42
C LEU A 48 2.27 2.79 -7.78
N LEU A 49 2.19 4.07 -8.17
CA LEU A 49 2.62 4.48 -9.51
C LEU A 49 4.11 4.18 -9.74
N ASN A 50 4.42 3.62 -10.89
CA ASN A 50 5.78 3.33 -11.31
C ASN A 50 6.44 4.60 -11.90
N GLN A 51 7.77 4.53 -12.10
CA GLN A 51 8.56 5.60 -12.74
C GLN A 51 8.51 6.98 -12.05
N GLN A 52 8.23 7.00 -10.74
CA GLN A 52 8.34 8.23 -9.94
C GLN A 52 9.79 8.71 -9.87
N LYS A 53 9.99 10.03 -9.87
CA LYS A 53 11.31 10.69 -9.84
C LYS A 53 11.45 11.67 -8.67
N PRO A 54 11.40 11.20 -7.41
CA PRO A 54 11.45 12.08 -6.23
C PRO A 54 12.78 12.84 -6.08
N GLU A 55 13.83 12.45 -6.80
CA GLU A 55 15.09 13.20 -6.84
C GLU A 55 14.93 14.64 -7.34
N ILE A 56 13.92 14.93 -8.16
CA ILE A 56 13.65 16.29 -8.67
C ILE A 56 13.19 17.23 -7.55
N ILE A 57 12.70 16.67 -6.44
CA ILE A 57 12.30 17.38 -5.22
C ILE A 57 13.25 17.07 -4.05
N LEU A 58 14.47 16.59 -4.34
CA LEU A 58 15.52 16.29 -3.36
C LEU A 58 15.14 15.20 -2.34
N GLN A 59 14.25 14.27 -2.71
CA GLN A 59 13.86 13.15 -1.85
C GLN A 59 14.40 11.81 -2.37
N LYS A 60 14.57 10.85 -1.44
CA LYS A 60 14.93 9.47 -1.78
C LYS A 60 13.73 8.72 -2.33
N ASP A 61 13.94 7.90 -3.36
CA ASP A 61 12.92 7.04 -3.94
C ASP A 61 12.58 5.84 -3.02
N PHE A 62 11.66 6.06 -2.10
CA PHE A 62 11.13 5.00 -1.22
C PHE A 62 10.07 4.13 -1.90
N ILE A 63 9.54 4.54 -3.05
CA ILE A 63 8.48 3.80 -3.76
C ILE A 63 8.99 2.43 -4.19
N ARG A 64 10.26 2.36 -4.62
CA ARG A 64 10.92 1.08 -4.95
C ARG A 64 10.94 0.08 -3.80
N THR A 65 10.90 0.55 -2.56
CA THR A 65 10.88 -0.31 -1.37
C THR A 65 9.60 -1.15 -1.30
N PHE A 66 8.49 -0.72 -1.93
CA PHE A 66 7.28 -1.55 -2.01
C PHE A 66 7.50 -2.89 -2.74
N LYS A 67 8.53 -3.01 -3.58
CA LYS A 67 8.90 -4.30 -4.20
C LYS A 67 9.38 -5.34 -3.20
N LEU A 68 9.78 -4.93 -1.99
CA LEU A 68 10.13 -5.88 -0.94
C LEU A 68 8.92 -6.70 -0.48
N LEU A 69 7.68 -6.23 -0.69
CA LEU A 69 6.49 -7.03 -0.39
C LEU A 69 6.47 -8.34 -1.19
N ASP A 70 6.99 -8.35 -2.42
CA ASP A 70 7.15 -9.60 -3.19
C ASP A 70 8.22 -10.51 -2.58
N LEU A 71 9.32 -9.95 -2.07
CA LEU A 71 10.41 -10.71 -1.44
C LEU A 71 9.97 -11.32 -0.10
N TYR A 72 9.12 -10.62 0.64
CA TYR A 72 8.54 -11.09 1.91
C TYR A 72 7.24 -11.87 1.70
N GLU A 73 6.90 -12.23 0.45
CA GLU A 73 5.73 -13.05 0.11
C GLU A 73 4.39 -12.48 0.64
N ILE A 74 4.31 -11.15 0.84
CA ILE A 74 3.06 -10.48 1.27
C ILE A 74 2.12 -10.39 0.06
N GLU A 75 1.25 -11.39 -0.08
CA GLU A 75 0.32 -11.49 -1.21
C GLU A 75 -0.96 -10.66 -1.04
N GLN A 76 -1.39 -10.42 0.20
CA GLN A 76 -2.66 -9.74 0.52
C GLN A 76 -2.58 -8.22 0.29
N ARG A 77 -2.49 -7.82 -0.97
CA ARG A 77 -2.31 -6.45 -1.42
C ARG A 77 -3.55 -6.00 -2.19
N TYR A 78 -4.16 -4.92 -1.73
CA TYR A 78 -5.46 -4.47 -2.24
C TYR A 78 -5.42 -3.00 -2.63
N ILE A 79 -6.12 -2.66 -3.72
CA ILE A 79 -6.26 -1.29 -4.19
C ILE A 79 -7.73 -0.94 -4.39
N CYS A 80 -8.15 0.22 -3.90
CA CYS A 80 -9.53 0.69 -3.97
C CYS A 80 -9.94 1.01 -5.41
N ARG A 81 -10.97 0.31 -5.90
CA ARG A 81 -11.48 0.47 -7.27
C ARG A 81 -11.95 1.89 -7.55
N GLN A 82 -12.74 2.47 -6.64
CA GLN A 82 -13.31 3.82 -6.78
C GLN A 82 -12.21 4.89 -6.80
N SER A 83 -11.15 4.73 -6.00
CA SER A 83 -10.03 5.67 -5.99
C SER A 83 -9.24 5.64 -7.29
N CYS A 84 -9.03 4.44 -7.87
CA CYS A 84 -8.42 4.33 -9.19
C CYS A 84 -9.29 4.96 -10.27
N GLU A 85 -10.61 4.73 -10.24
CA GLU A 85 -11.56 5.31 -11.21
C GLU A 85 -11.57 6.84 -11.15
N LYS A 86 -11.56 7.41 -9.94
CA LYS A 86 -11.50 8.87 -9.71
C LYS A 86 -10.29 9.51 -10.39
N TYR A 87 -9.14 8.85 -10.33
CA TYR A 87 -7.87 9.35 -10.89
C TYR A 87 -7.50 8.72 -12.24
N GLN A 88 -8.41 7.94 -12.84
CA GLN A 88 -8.23 7.26 -14.13
C GLN A 88 -6.98 6.36 -14.18
N LEU A 89 -6.64 5.72 -13.07
CA LEU A 89 -5.45 4.85 -12.96
C LEU A 89 -5.72 3.44 -13.49
N THR A 90 -4.75 2.91 -14.24
CA THR A 90 -4.79 1.55 -14.80
C THR A 90 -3.75 0.64 -14.16
N CYS A 91 -3.98 -0.68 -14.14
CA CYS A 91 -3.10 -1.62 -13.44
C CYS A 91 -1.70 -1.73 -14.06
N GLN A 92 -1.51 -1.32 -15.30
CA GLN A 92 -0.21 -1.35 -15.98
C GLN A 92 0.77 -0.31 -15.40
N ASP A 93 0.25 0.64 -14.61
CA ASP A 93 1.03 1.74 -14.05
C ASP A 93 1.67 1.40 -12.70
N PHE A 94 1.44 0.20 -12.14
CA PHE A 94 1.80 -0.08 -10.74
C PHE A 94 3.16 -0.78 -10.56
N ILE A 95 3.86 -0.42 -9.49
CA ILE A 95 5.18 -0.96 -9.13
C ILE A 95 5.12 -2.37 -8.53
N ILE A 96 3.96 -2.74 -7.97
CA ILE A 96 3.62 -4.07 -7.44
C ILE A 96 2.19 -4.44 -7.84
N SER A 97 1.90 -5.73 -7.90
CA SER A 97 0.55 -6.23 -8.18
C SER A 97 -0.35 -6.07 -6.96
N CYS A 98 -1.56 -5.54 -7.18
CA CYS A 98 -2.58 -5.39 -6.16
C CYS A 98 -3.93 -5.86 -6.71
N GLN A 99 -4.69 -6.60 -5.91
CA GLN A 99 -6.07 -6.94 -6.25
C GLN A 99 -6.95 -5.68 -6.14
N LYS A 100 -7.58 -5.29 -7.24
CA LYS A 100 -8.56 -4.21 -7.25
C LYS A 100 -9.85 -4.67 -6.56
N ILE A 101 -10.26 -3.98 -5.50
CA ILE A 101 -11.44 -4.35 -4.70
C ILE A 101 -12.40 -3.16 -4.55
N ASP A 102 -13.68 -3.45 -4.41
CA ASP A 102 -14.69 -2.44 -4.08
C ASP A 102 -14.78 -2.19 -2.57
N ARG A 103 -15.60 -1.20 -2.19
CA ARG A 103 -15.82 -0.80 -0.79
C ARG A 103 -16.40 -1.94 0.06
N THR A 104 -17.25 -2.78 -0.51
CA THR A 104 -17.89 -3.88 0.23
C THR A 104 -16.86 -4.91 0.63
N LEU A 105 -16.04 -5.36 -0.32
CA LEU A 105 -14.97 -6.32 -0.06
C LEU A 105 -13.86 -5.73 0.82
N LEU A 106 -13.56 -4.44 0.67
CA LEU A 106 -12.62 -3.73 1.55
C LEU A 106 -13.08 -3.78 3.01
N LEU A 107 -14.33 -3.42 3.28
CA LEU A 107 -14.88 -3.46 4.64
C LEU A 107 -14.92 -4.89 5.19
N GLN A 108 -15.31 -5.87 4.36
CA GLN A 108 -15.31 -7.28 4.74
C GLN A 108 -13.92 -7.76 5.17
N LYS A 109 -12.87 -7.40 4.41
CA LYS A 109 -11.48 -7.76 4.73
C LYS A 109 -10.97 -7.05 5.99
N LEU A 110 -11.23 -5.75 6.11
CA LEU A 110 -10.79 -4.98 7.29
C LEU A 110 -11.44 -5.46 8.59
N ASN A 111 -12.69 -5.93 8.54
CA ASN A 111 -13.35 -6.54 9.71
C ASN A 111 -12.68 -7.84 10.20
N GLN A 112 -11.83 -8.46 9.40
CA GLN A 112 -11.08 -9.65 9.79
C GLN A 112 -9.73 -9.31 10.45
N ALA A 113 -9.33 -8.04 10.48
CA ALA A 113 -8.08 -7.60 11.07
C ALA A 113 -8.24 -7.38 12.59
N GLU A 114 -7.27 -7.85 13.37
CA GLU A 114 -7.22 -7.58 14.81
C GLU A 114 -6.79 -6.12 15.08
N LYS A 115 -5.89 -5.60 14.24
CA LYS A 115 -5.40 -4.22 14.31
C LYS A 115 -5.31 -3.60 12.92
N ILE A 116 -5.62 -2.31 12.87
CA ILE A 116 -5.55 -1.49 11.67
C ILE A 116 -4.59 -0.33 11.95
N LEU A 117 -3.56 -0.20 11.12
CA LEU A 117 -2.63 0.93 11.13
C LEU A 117 -2.88 1.76 9.88
N THR A 118 -3.10 3.06 10.04
CA THR A 118 -3.40 3.97 8.93
C THR A 118 -2.30 5.01 8.78
N PHE A 119 -1.87 5.18 7.53
CA PHE A 119 -0.82 6.09 7.09
C PHE A 119 -1.36 6.93 5.93
#